data_AF-A0A2U3LKL3-F1
#
_entry.id   AF-A0A2U3LKL3-F1
#
_cell.length_a   1.000
_cell.length_b   1.000
_cell.length_c   1.000
_cell.angle_alpha   90.00
_cell.angle_beta   90.00
_cell.angle_gamma   90.00
#
_symmetry.space_group_name_H-M   'P 1'
#
loop_
_entity.id
_entity.type
_entity.pdbx_description
1 polymer ?
#
loop_
_entity_poly.entity_id
_entity_poly.type
_entity_poly.pdbx_seq_one_letter_code
_entity_poly.pdbx_strand_id
1 'polypeptide(L)' 'MPKQKFLYLFDFGEEWRFAVTFEKSAEEVAAAKVIAGKGELLEQYPEGE' A
#
# COMPACT_ATOMS: atom_id res chain seq x y z
N MET A 1 3.56 15.91 14.05
CA MET A 1 4.32 14.63 14.14
C MET A 1 5.39 14.62 13.06
N PRO A 2 6.56 14.00 13.27
CA PRO A 2 7.56 13.86 12.20
C PRO A 2 7.02 13.05 11.03
N LYS A 3 7.51 13.32 9.81
CA LYS A 3 7.18 12.48 8.63
C LYS A 3 7.68 11.06 8.87
N GLN A 4 6.80 10.08 8.77
CA GLN A 4 7.15 8.66 8.92
C GLN A 4 7.16 7.98 7.56
N LYS A 5 8.18 7.17 7.32
CA LYS A 5 8.31 6.32 6.14
C LYS A 5 8.59 4.90 6.60
N PHE A 6 7.99 3.93 5.94
CA PHE A 6 8.22 2.51 6.20
C PHE A 6 8.23 1.72 4.90
N LEU A 7 9.03 0.65 4.91
CA LEU A 7 9.03 -0.34 3.86
C LEU A 7 8.04 -1.43 4.25
N TYR A 8 7.01 -1.63 3.42
CA TYR A 8 6.12 -2.77 3.52
C TYR A 8 6.56 -3.80 2.48
N LEU A 9 6.93 -4.98 2.98
CA LEU A 9 7.25 -6.15 2.16
C LEU A 9 6.03 -7.04 2.08
N PHE A 10 5.64 -7.38 0.86
CA PHE A 10 4.51 -8.26 0.54
C PHE A 10 4.99 -9.35 -0.39
N ASP A 11 4.44 -10.56 -0.28
CA ASP A 11 4.89 -11.77 -1.00
C ASP A 11 6.40 -12.03 -0.81
N PHE A 12 6.79 -12.96 0.05
CA PHE A 12 8.22 -13.26 0.26
C PHE A 12 8.85 -14.08 -0.88
N GLY A 13 8.07 -14.62 -1.81
CA GLY A 13 8.57 -15.27 -3.01
C GLY A 13 8.98 -14.24 -4.06
N GLU A 14 8.03 -13.42 -4.50
CA GLU A 14 8.28 -12.37 -5.50
C GLU A 14 8.87 -11.08 -4.92
N GLU A 15 8.85 -10.91 -3.61
CA GLU A 15 9.38 -9.78 -2.85
C GLU A 15 8.86 -8.41 -3.28
N TRP A 16 7.54 -8.22 -3.26
CA TRP A 16 6.95 -6.93 -3.59
C TRP A 16 7.27 -5.90 -2.49
N ARG A 17 7.88 -4.79 -2.90
CA ARG A 17 8.39 -3.73 -2.01
C ARG A 17 7.58 -2.45 -2.17
N PHE A 18 6.92 -2.04 -1.09
CA PHE A 18 6.10 -0.83 -1.05
C PHE A 18 6.70 0.22 -0.12
N ALA A 19 7.05 1.38 -0.69
CA ALA A 19 7.44 2.54 0.10
C ALA A 19 6.20 3.29 0.58
N VAL A 20 5.90 3.23 1.87
CA VAL A 20 4.72 3.86 2.44
C VAL A 20 5.12 5.11 3.23
N THR A 21 4.38 6.19 3.02
CA THR A 21 4.57 7.47 3.70
C THR A 21 3.31 7.82 4.47
N PHE A 22 3.46 8.13 5.76
CA PHE A 22 2.38 8.74 6.53
C PHE A 22 2.34 10.24 6.26
N GLU A 23 1.19 10.72 5.79
CA GLU A 23 0.98 12.14 5.54
C GLU A 23 0.33 12.88 6.72
N LYS A 24 -0.78 12.35 7.22
CA LYS A 24 -1.58 12.96 8.29
C LYS A 24 -2.56 11.96 8.91
N SER A 25 -3.00 12.26 10.12
CA SER A 25 -4.09 11.55 10.81
C SER A 25 -5.35 12.43 10.84
N ALA A 26 -6.51 11.80 10.88
CA ALA A 26 -7.78 12.42 11.23
C ALA A 26 -8.26 11.89 12.59
N GLU A 27 -9.04 12.68 13.31
CA GLU A 27 -9.65 12.25 14.59
C GLU A 27 -10.79 11.26 14.37
N GLU A 28 -11.53 11.40 13.26
CA GLU A 28 -12.60 10.49 12.89
C GLU A 28 -12.06 9.26 12.16
N VAL A 29 -12.52 8.09 12.59
CA VAL A 29 -12.23 6.81 11.92
C VAL A 29 -13.14 6.67 10.71
N ALA A 30 -12.58 6.82 9.52
CA ALA A 30 -13.24 6.53 8.26
C ALA A 30 -12.82 5.14 7.73
N ALA A 31 -13.69 4.52 6.95
CA ALA A 31 -13.32 3.34 6.18
C ALA A 31 -12.19 3.68 5.19
N ALA A 32 -11.24 2.77 5.02
CA ALA A 32 -10.16 2.96 4.06
C ALA A 32 -10.71 3.08 2.63
N LYS A 33 -10.22 4.07 1.88
CA LYS A 33 -10.61 4.30 0.49
C LYS A 33 -9.41 4.73 -0.34
N VAL A 34 -9.29 4.18 -1.54
CA VAL A 34 -8.34 4.66 -2.55
C VAL A 34 -8.84 5.99 -3.11
N ILE A 35 -8.04 7.05 -2.96
CA ILE A 35 -8.38 8.40 -3.41
C ILE A 35 -7.68 8.80 -4.72
N ALA A 36 -6.56 8.15 -5.02
CA ALA A 36 -5.78 8.36 -6.23
C ALA A 36 -4.93 7.11 -6.51
N GLY A 37 -4.67 6.85 -7.79
CA GLY A 37 -3.82 5.76 -8.25
C GLY A 37 -3.10 6.19 -9.52
N LYS A 38 -1.94 5.57 -9.78
CA LYS A 38 -1.17 5.77 -11.01
C LYS A 38 -0.67 4.42 -11.50
N GLY A 39 -0.85 4.15 -12.78
CA GLY A 39 -0.53 2.85 -13.38
C GLY A 39 -1.63 1.82 -13.11
N GLU A 40 -1.38 0.61 -13.58
CA GLU A 40 -2.26 -0.54 -13.40
C GLU A 40 -1.75 -1.41 -12.26
N LEU A 41 -2.67 -1.99 -11.49
CA LEU A 41 -2.33 -2.99 -10.48
C LEU A 41 -2.03 -4.30 -11.21
N LEU A 42 -0.87 -4.89 -10.92
CA LEU A 42 -0.56 -6.23 -11.38
C LEU A 42 -1.49 -7.22 -10.69
N GLU A 43 -1.92 -8.23 -11.44
CA GLU A 43 -2.71 -9.33 -10.90
C GLU A 43 -1.84 -10.13 -9.92
N GLN A 44 -2.33 -10.26 -8.69
CA GLN A 44 -1.56 -10.85 -7.58
C GLN A 44 -1.53 -12.38 -7.66
N TYR A 45 -2.60 -13.01 -8.13
CA TYR A 45 -2.72 -14.45 -8.33
C TYR A 45 -3.43 -14.68 -9.67
N PRO A 46 -2.69 -14.76 -10.79
CA PRO A 46 -3.32 -15.10 -12.05
C PRO A 46 -4.00 -16.47 -11.92
N GLU A 47 -5.25 -16.58 -12.38
CA GLU A 47 -6.00 -17.83 -12.27
C GLU A 47 -5.24 -18.98 -12.97
N GLY A 48 -4.82 -20.01 -12.20
CA GLY A 48 -4.36 -21.29 -12.75
C GLY A 48 -2.93 -21.75 -12.42
N GLU A 49 -2.50 -21.67 -11.16
CA GLU A 49 -1.47 -22.59 -10.63
C GLU A 49 -2.08 -23.84 -9.99
#